data_AF-A0A8W8LDY5-F1
#
_entry.id   AF-A0A8W8LDY5-F1
#
_cell.length_a   1.000
_cell.length_b   1.000
_cell.length_c   1.000
_cell.angle_alpha   90.00
_cell.angle_beta   90.00
_cell.angle_gamma   90.00
#
_symmetry.space_group_name_H-M   'P 1'
#
loop_
_entity.id
_entity.type
_entity.pdbx_description
1 polymer ?
#
loop_
_entity_poly.entity_id
_entity_poly.type
_entity_poly.pdbx_seq_one_letter_code
_entity_poly.pdbx_strand_id
1 'polypeptide(L)'
;MSNAEIQIPFACTSAAAQDLFSSSNNQDLSAERLSSDVGNIIKEMYGDEPPPIILVGHSMGGAIAVHTAIRHLVPSLIGLIVIDVVEGTAMDALSSMQSFLKGRPSIFKSLEQGIEWCVRSGQVRNLESARVSMVGQLKRVDTEETATAELEHQIEANTHSGGTSTIIEEEEEESSAKDSKSKPVEEKVTSASPSDKAEFKAPAPVSSTEDGHHYTWRIDLGKSEPFWRGWFEGLSNKFLSCEVPKMLLLAGV
;
A
#
# COMPACT_ATOMS: atom_id res chain seq x y z
N MET A 1 29.96 26.95 -8.29
CA MET A 1 28.90 26.61 -7.32
C MET A 1 28.37 25.25 -7.76
N SER A 2 28.79 24.17 -7.12
CA SER A 2 28.31 22.82 -7.49
C SER A 2 26.84 22.70 -7.10
N ASN A 3 25.99 22.38 -8.07
CA ASN A 3 24.65 21.86 -7.81
C ASN A 3 24.84 20.52 -7.08
N ALA A 4 24.74 20.54 -5.75
CA ALA A 4 24.62 19.32 -4.97
C ALA A 4 23.18 18.83 -5.18
N GLU A 5 23.03 17.80 -6.00
CA GLU A 5 21.80 17.06 -6.16
C GLU A 5 21.45 16.44 -4.80
N ILE A 6 20.36 16.90 -4.17
CA ILE A 6 19.94 16.39 -2.86
C ILE A 6 19.30 15.03 -3.09
N GLN A 7 20.10 13.98 -2.98
CA GLN A 7 19.62 12.61 -3.02
C GLN A 7 19.06 12.24 -1.63
N ILE A 8 17.73 12.21 -1.50
CA ILE A 8 17.05 11.82 -0.26
C ILE A 8 16.80 10.30 -0.32
N PRO A 9 17.46 9.49 0.52
CA PRO A 9 17.17 8.05 0.58
C PRO A 9 15.78 7.82 1.15
N PHE A 10 14.97 6.99 0.46
CA PHE A 10 13.65 6.59 0.92
C PHE A 10 13.71 5.20 1.56
N ALA A 11 13.23 5.08 2.80
CA ALA A 11 13.00 3.81 3.46
C ALA A 11 11.48 3.63 3.64
N CYS A 12 10.92 2.58 3.04
CA CYS A 12 9.51 2.20 3.23
C CYS A 12 9.42 1.03 4.19
N THR A 13 8.86 1.26 5.38
CA THR A 13 8.49 0.19 6.30
C THR A 13 7.05 -0.22 6.01
N SER A 14 6.86 -1.45 5.54
CA SER A 14 5.51 -2.00 5.38
C SER A 14 4.95 -2.38 6.75
N ALA A 15 3.65 -2.21 6.98
CA ALA A 15 2.97 -2.90 8.07
C ALA A 15 3.09 -4.44 7.93
N ALA A 16 3.39 -4.93 6.73
CA ALA A 16 3.73 -6.32 6.45
C ALA A 16 5.19 -6.69 6.82
N ALA A 17 5.99 -5.77 7.37
CA ALA A 17 7.27 -6.07 8.01
C ALA A 17 7.10 -6.70 9.41
N GLN A 18 5.86 -6.98 9.83
CA GLN A 18 5.54 -7.71 11.07
C GLN A 18 6.24 -9.07 11.18
N ASP A 19 6.62 -9.70 10.06
CA ASP A 19 7.35 -10.97 10.06
C ASP A 19 8.85 -10.82 10.35
N LEU A 20 9.41 -9.60 10.35
CA LEU A 20 10.82 -9.36 10.70
C LEU A 20 11.06 -9.28 12.22
N PHE A 21 10.00 -9.23 13.04
CA PHE A 21 10.12 -9.18 14.49
C PHE A 21 9.51 -10.42 15.15
N SER A 22 10.37 -11.41 15.44
CA SER A 22 10.07 -12.60 16.23
C SER A 22 9.83 -12.28 17.73
N SER A 23 8.90 -11.37 18.03
CA SER A 23 8.49 -11.06 19.40
C SER A 23 7.17 -11.76 19.75
N SER A 24 7.09 -12.25 20.98
CA SER A 24 6.08 -13.17 21.50
C SER A 24 4.63 -12.63 21.56
N ASN A 25 4.37 -11.43 21.06
CA ASN A 25 3.05 -10.81 21.09
C ASN A 25 2.71 -10.07 19.77
N ASN A 26 2.79 -10.80 18.66
CA ASN A 26 2.54 -10.31 17.28
C ASN A 26 1.07 -9.93 16.98
N GLN A 27 0.27 -9.67 18.02
CA GLN A 27 -1.15 -9.31 17.94
C GLN A 27 -1.46 -7.92 18.50
N ASP A 28 -0.52 -7.31 19.23
CA ASP A 28 -0.68 -5.95 19.73
C ASP A 28 -0.35 -4.95 18.61
N LEU A 29 -1.40 -4.34 18.07
CA LEU A 29 -1.30 -3.31 17.03
C LEU A 29 -1.62 -1.92 17.61
N SER A 30 -1.44 -1.70 18.91
CA SER A 30 -1.62 -0.39 19.54
C SER A 30 -0.73 0.69 18.92
N ALA A 31 -1.17 1.94 19.03
CA ALA A 31 -0.38 3.08 18.56
C ALA A 31 1.00 3.11 19.22
N GLU A 32 1.06 2.80 20.52
CA GLU A 32 2.27 2.74 21.33
C GLU A 32 3.23 1.66 20.83
N ARG A 33 2.72 0.47 20.53
CA ARG A 33 3.57 -0.62 20.03
C ARG A 33 4.14 -0.26 18.66
N LEU A 34 3.28 0.07 17.70
CA LEU A 34 3.68 0.35 16.32
C LEU A 34 4.62 1.55 16.20
N SER A 35 4.42 2.61 16.98
CA SER A 35 5.36 3.75 16.97
C SER A 35 6.71 3.40 17.62
N SER A 36 6.71 2.54 18.65
CA SER A 36 7.97 2.01 19.21
C SER A 36 8.73 1.17 18.20
N ASP A 37 8.03 0.36 17.42
CA ASP A 37 8.64 -0.46 16.37
C ASP A 37 9.29 0.41 15.28
N VAL A 38 8.67 1.53 14.89
CA VAL A 38 9.30 2.51 13.97
C VAL A 38 10.60 3.05 14.55
N GLY A 39 10.61 3.46 15.82
CA GLY A 39 11.84 3.93 16.49
C GLY A 39 12.92 2.86 16.58
N ASN A 40 12.54 1.62 16.87
CA ASN A 40 13.46 0.47 16.94
C ASN A 40 14.08 0.16 15.58
N ILE A 41 13.29 0.21 14.50
CA ILE A 41 13.80 0.01 13.13
C ILE A 41 14.84 1.08 12.78
N ILE A 42 14.53 2.35 13.03
CA ILE A 42 15.47 3.45 12.75
C ILE A 42 16.76 3.27 13.56
N LYS A 43 16.64 2.88 14.84
CA LYS A 43 17.80 2.61 15.69
C LYS A 43 18.63 1.42 15.18
N GLU A 44 17.99 0.35 14.73
CA GLU A 44 18.71 -0.81 14.18
C GLU A 44 19.41 -0.46 12.86
N MET A 45 18.78 0.37 12.03
CA MET A 45 19.34 0.79 10.74
C MET A 45 20.50 1.77 10.85
N TYR A 46 20.43 2.72 11.79
CA TYR A 46 21.36 3.86 11.84
C TYR A 46 22.12 4.00 13.17
N GLY A 47 21.87 3.14 14.15
CA GLY A 47 22.49 3.20 15.47
C GLY A 47 22.08 4.45 16.26
N ASP A 48 23.04 5.03 16.98
CA ASP A 48 22.81 6.17 17.88
C ASP A 48 22.89 7.54 17.18
N GLU A 49 23.36 7.60 15.93
CA GLU A 49 23.51 8.84 15.15
C GLU A 49 22.70 8.77 13.83
N PRO A 50 21.36 8.74 13.90
CA PRO A 50 20.53 8.72 12.70
C PRO A 50 20.67 10.01 11.88
N PRO A 51 20.64 9.94 10.54
CA PRO A 51 20.62 11.12 9.69
C PRO A 51 19.33 11.93 9.92
N PRO A 52 19.23 13.17 9.40
CA PRO A 52 17.96 13.91 9.43
C PRO A 52 16.83 13.12 8.75
N ILE A 53 15.75 12.87 9.48
CA ILE A 53 14.63 12.03 9.02
C ILE A 53 13.36 12.88 8.87
N ILE A 54 12.61 12.62 7.80
CA ILE A 54 11.23 13.10 7.63
C ILE A 54 10.31 11.88 7.72
N LEU A 55 9.36 11.89 8.65
CA LEU A 55 8.34 10.85 8.71
C LEU A 55 7.19 11.20 7.77
N VAL A 56 6.82 10.25 6.92
CA VAL A 56 5.69 10.36 6.01
C VAL A 56 4.75 9.19 6.26
N GLY A 57 3.48 9.47 6.53
CA GLY A 57 2.50 8.42 6.80
C GLY A 57 1.15 8.70 6.16
N HIS A 58 0.55 7.68 5.58
CA HIS A 58 -0.80 7.69 5.00
C HIS A 58 -1.77 6.89 5.86
N SER A 59 -3.00 7.38 6.04
CA SER A 59 -4.06 6.67 6.80
C SER A 59 -3.56 6.23 8.20
N MET A 60 -3.69 4.95 8.56
CA MET A 60 -3.09 4.38 9.77
C MET A 60 -1.60 4.75 9.95
N GLY A 61 -0.81 4.68 8.87
CA GLY A 61 0.62 5.04 8.92
C GLY A 61 0.84 6.52 9.26
N GLY A 62 -0.08 7.40 8.87
CA GLY A 62 -0.10 8.80 9.26
C GLY A 62 -0.29 8.95 10.77
N ALA A 63 -1.26 8.23 11.33
CA ALA A 63 -1.47 8.20 12.78
C ALA A 63 -0.22 7.72 13.52
N ILE A 64 0.37 6.60 13.10
CA ILE A 64 1.58 6.06 13.72
C ILE A 64 2.75 7.05 13.60
N ALA A 65 2.93 7.72 12.45
CA ALA A 65 3.97 8.74 12.30
C ALA A 65 3.82 9.88 13.31
N VAL A 66 2.59 10.34 13.58
CA VAL A 66 2.32 11.34 14.63
C VAL A 66 2.66 10.80 16.02
N HIS A 67 2.24 9.57 16.35
CA HIS A 67 2.55 8.94 17.64
C HIS A 67 4.06 8.75 17.84
N THR A 68 4.79 8.41 16.78
CA THR A 68 6.26 8.32 16.79
C THR A 68 6.90 9.68 17.06
N ALA A 69 6.41 10.73 16.38
CA ALA A 69 6.93 12.09 16.52
C ALA A 69 6.68 12.67 17.92
N ILE A 70 5.45 12.60 18.43
CA ILE A 70 5.09 13.19 19.73
C ILE A 70 5.74 12.47 20.92
N ARG A 71 6.12 11.20 20.74
CA ARG A 71 6.86 10.41 21.73
C ARG A 71 8.38 10.58 21.63
N HIS A 72 8.86 11.41 20.71
CA HIS A 72 10.28 11.69 20.48
C HIS A 72 11.12 10.42 20.25
N LEU A 73 10.56 9.43 19.52
CA LEU A 73 11.24 8.16 19.27
C LEU A 73 12.31 8.24 18.16
N VAL A 74 12.35 9.34 17.42
CA VAL A 74 13.31 9.61 16.35
C VAL A 74 14.02 10.92 16.68
N PRO A 75 15.22 10.89 17.31
CA PRO A 75 15.91 12.09 17.76
C PRO A 75 16.27 13.07 16.64
N SER A 76 16.51 12.55 15.43
CA SER A 76 16.86 13.33 14.23
C SER A 76 15.67 13.73 13.36
N LEU A 77 14.45 13.68 13.90
CA LEU A 77 13.24 14.06 13.17
C LEU A 77 13.26 15.55 12.82
N ILE A 78 13.22 15.87 11.53
CA ILE A 78 13.21 17.24 11.01
C ILE A 78 11.91 17.62 10.30
N GLY A 79 10.98 16.68 10.11
CA GLY A 79 9.69 16.96 9.49
C GLY A 79 8.69 15.82 9.63
N LEU A 80 7.40 16.17 9.57
CA LEU A 80 6.28 15.23 9.64
C LEU A 80 5.25 15.52 8.55
N ILE A 81 4.95 14.53 7.73
CA ILE A 81 3.96 14.60 6.66
C ILE A 81 2.88 13.55 6.91
N VAL A 82 1.64 13.99 6.99
CA VAL A 82 0.46 13.13 7.15
C VAL A 82 -0.41 13.24 5.91
N ILE A 83 -0.77 12.10 5.32
CA ILE A 83 -1.55 12.00 4.09
C ILE A 83 -2.92 11.40 4.40
N ASP A 84 -3.97 12.14 4.03
CA ASP A 84 -5.37 11.73 4.04
C ASP A 84 -5.87 11.25 5.41
N VAL A 85 -5.53 11.99 6.47
CA VAL A 85 -6.01 11.72 7.83
C VAL A 85 -6.48 13.01 8.48
N VAL A 86 -7.76 13.05 8.83
CA VAL A 86 -8.36 14.02 9.74
C VAL A 86 -9.10 13.24 10.82
N GLU A 87 -8.90 13.58 12.09
CA GLU A 87 -9.42 12.82 13.23
C GLU A 87 -10.93 12.55 13.11
N GLY A 88 -11.74 13.59 12.87
CA GLY A 88 -13.20 13.45 12.75
C GLY A 88 -13.62 12.49 11.63
N THR A 89 -13.10 12.69 10.42
CA THR A 89 -13.46 11.84 9.27
C THR A 89 -12.92 10.42 9.41
N ALA A 90 -11.73 10.25 10.02
CA ALA A 90 -11.16 8.93 10.29
C ALA A 90 -12.02 8.14 11.29
N MET A 91 -12.49 8.79 12.35
CA MET A 91 -13.35 8.18 13.36
C MET A 91 -14.71 7.77 12.79
N ASP A 92 -15.30 8.61 11.95
CA ASP A 92 -16.57 8.28 11.27
C ASP A 92 -16.41 7.10 10.29
N ALA A 93 -15.26 7.01 9.61
CA ALA A 93 -14.97 5.98 8.62
C ALA A 93 -14.71 4.58 9.21
N LEU A 94 -14.46 4.45 10.53
CA LEU A 94 -14.16 3.15 11.15
C LEU A 94 -15.27 2.11 10.93
N SER A 95 -16.53 2.53 11.01
CA SER A 95 -17.68 1.64 10.78
C SER A 95 -17.78 1.18 9.30
N SER A 96 -17.46 2.07 8.37
CA SER A 96 -17.39 1.77 6.94
C SER A 96 -16.28 0.77 6.64
N MET A 97 -15.12 0.89 7.33
CA MET A 97 -13.99 0.00 7.14
C MET A 97 -14.33 -1.46 7.48
N GLN A 98 -15.11 -1.72 8.53
CA GLN A 98 -15.58 -3.08 8.83
C GLN A 98 -16.43 -3.67 7.71
N SER A 99 -17.31 -2.84 7.13
CA SER A 99 -18.16 -3.25 6.02
C SER A 99 -17.34 -3.52 4.76
N PHE A 100 -16.33 -2.68 4.50
CA PHE A 100 -15.37 -2.89 3.41
C PHE A 100 -14.57 -4.18 3.58
N LEU A 101 -14.04 -4.46 4.78
CA LEU A 101 -13.30 -5.70 5.06
C LEU A 101 -14.15 -6.95 4.84
N LYS A 102 -15.42 -6.93 5.26
CA LYS A 102 -16.37 -8.04 5.03
C LYS A 102 -16.72 -8.25 3.55
N GLY A 103 -16.61 -7.20 2.74
CA GLY A 103 -16.86 -7.26 1.29
C GLY A 103 -15.69 -7.83 0.48
N ARG A 104 -14.52 -8.06 1.10
CA ARG A 104 -13.36 -8.61 0.40
C ARG A 104 -13.54 -10.09 0.08
N PRO A 105 -13.10 -10.56 -1.11
CA PRO A 105 -12.96 -11.99 -1.35
C PRO A 105 -12.02 -12.60 -0.31
N SER A 106 -12.41 -13.71 0.29
CA SER A 106 -11.58 -14.45 1.25
C SER A 106 -10.48 -15.26 0.57
N ILE A 107 -10.70 -15.63 -0.70
CA ILE A 107 -9.83 -16.50 -1.49
C ILE A 107 -9.74 -15.96 -2.92
N PHE A 108 -8.54 -16.01 -3.48
CA PHE A 108 -8.25 -15.77 -4.89
C PHE A 108 -7.68 -17.05 -5.52
N LYS A 109 -8.05 -17.32 -6.77
CA LYS A 109 -7.57 -18.45 -7.57
C LYS A 109 -6.15 -18.26 -8.11
N SER A 110 -5.71 -17.02 -8.21
CA SER A 110 -4.34 -16.67 -8.63
C SER A 110 -3.98 -15.29 -8.12
N LEU A 111 -2.69 -14.96 -8.16
CA LEU A 111 -2.17 -13.64 -7.82
C LEU A 111 -2.74 -12.55 -8.76
N GLU A 112 -2.86 -12.87 -10.06
CA GLU A 112 -3.44 -12.00 -11.08
C GLU A 112 -4.90 -11.67 -10.77
N GLN A 113 -5.68 -12.64 -10.28
CA GLN A 113 -7.05 -12.40 -9.87
C GLN A 113 -7.13 -11.42 -8.68
N GLY A 114 -6.19 -11.53 -7.73
CA GLY A 114 -6.07 -10.57 -6.64
C GLY A 114 -5.77 -9.16 -7.14
N ILE A 115 -4.81 -9.03 -8.06
CA ILE A 115 -4.44 -7.75 -8.70
C ILE A 115 -5.64 -7.17 -9.47
N GLU A 116 -6.33 -8.00 -10.26
CA GLU A 116 -7.52 -7.60 -11.02
C GLU A 116 -8.62 -7.07 -10.09
N TRP A 117 -8.89 -7.79 -8.98
CA TRP A 117 -9.86 -7.35 -7.98
C TRP A 117 -9.47 -6.00 -7.38
N CYS A 118 -8.19 -5.76 -7.08
CA CYS A 118 -7.71 -4.49 -6.51
C CYS A 118 -7.97 -3.31 -7.45
N VAL A 119 -7.76 -3.49 -8.75
CA VAL A 119 -8.03 -2.44 -9.75
C VAL A 119 -9.53 -2.25 -9.97
N ARG A 120 -10.28 -3.34 -10.14
CA ARG A 120 -11.72 -3.30 -10.45
C ARG A 120 -12.58 -2.81 -9.29
N SER A 121 -12.18 -3.09 -8.04
CA SER A 121 -12.83 -2.56 -6.84
C SER A 121 -12.57 -1.06 -6.65
N GLY A 122 -11.63 -0.48 -7.41
CA GLY A 122 -11.23 0.91 -7.29
C GLY A 122 -10.27 1.20 -6.14
N GLN A 123 -9.76 0.16 -5.45
CA GLN A 123 -8.80 0.32 -4.35
C GLN A 123 -7.50 0.96 -4.84
N VAL A 124 -7.02 0.58 -6.03
CA VAL A 124 -5.88 1.19 -6.70
C VAL A 124 -6.23 1.42 -8.17
N ARG A 125 -6.11 2.65 -8.66
CA ARG A 125 -6.43 2.99 -10.06
C ARG A 125 -5.31 2.65 -11.04
N ASN A 126 -4.06 2.71 -10.56
CA ASN A 126 -2.88 2.42 -11.37
C ASN A 126 -2.58 0.91 -11.34
N LEU A 127 -2.60 0.26 -12.50
CA LEU A 127 -2.33 -1.17 -12.64
C LEU A 127 -0.91 -1.56 -12.19
N GLU A 128 0.09 -0.76 -12.53
CA GLU A 128 1.48 -1.00 -12.14
C GLU A 128 1.63 -0.94 -10.61
N SER A 129 1.05 0.08 -9.98
CA SER A 129 1.03 0.17 -8.50
C SER A 129 0.29 -1.00 -7.85
N ALA A 130 -0.79 -1.48 -8.46
CA ALA A 130 -1.51 -2.65 -7.98
C ALA A 130 -0.66 -3.94 -8.10
N ARG A 131 0.07 -4.11 -9.21
CA ARG A 131 0.99 -5.25 -9.41
C ARG A 131 2.12 -5.29 -8.40
N VAL A 132 2.61 -4.15 -7.92
CA VAL A 132 3.65 -4.10 -6.89
C VAL A 132 3.06 -4.30 -5.49
N SER A 133 1.97 -3.61 -5.17
CA SER A 133 1.44 -3.56 -3.79
C SER A 133 0.60 -4.78 -3.39
N MET A 134 -0.06 -5.46 -4.32
CA MET A 134 -0.92 -6.61 -3.98
C MET A 134 -0.14 -7.87 -3.64
N VAL A 135 1.07 -8.03 -4.20
CA VAL A 135 1.91 -9.22 -3.96
C VAL A 135 2.25 -9.34 -2.47
N GLY A 136 2.66 -8.25 -1.83
CA GLY A 136 2.97 -8.26 -0.39
C GLY A 136 1.76 -8.45 0.54
N GLN A 137 0.53 -8.37 0.01
CA GLN A 137 -0.71 -8.49 0.77
C GLN A 137 -1.33 -9.89 0.70
N LEU A 138 -0.82 -10.76 -0.16
CA LEU A 138 -1.35 -12.11 -0.36
C LEU A 138 -0.35 -13.18 0.07
N LYS A 139 -0.88 -14.30 0.54
CA LYS A 139 -0.12 -15.52 0.84
C LYS A 139 -0.81 -16.73 0.25
N ARG A 140 -0.04 -17.77 -0.04
CA ARG A 140 -0.58 -19.06 -0.49
C ARG A 140 -1.34 -19.74 0.64
N VAL A 141 -2.46 -20.38 0.31
CA VAL A 141 -3.31 -21.06 1.28
C VAL A 141 -2.68 -22.37 1.76
N ASP A 142 -1.95 -23.06 0.90
CA ASP A 142 -1.39 -24.38 1.17
C ASP A 142 0.00 -24.34 1.82
N THR A 143 0.87 -23.42 1.42
CA THR A 143 2.23 -23.30 1.97
C THR A 143 2.37 -22.22 3.04
N GLU A 144 1.35 -21.37 3.22
CA GLU A 144 1.40 -20.12 4.00
C GLU A 144 2.47 -19.11 3.57
N GLU A 145 3.18 -19.41 2.49
CA GLU A 145 4.25 -18.60 1.95
C GLU A 145 3.70 -17.29 1.38
N THR A 146 4.41 -16.19 1.64
CA THR A 146 4.04 -14.89 1.06
C THR A 146 4.21 -14.92 -0.45
N ALA A 147 3.32 -14.25 -1.20
CA ALA A 147 3.46 -14.20 -2.65
C ALA A 147 4.74 -13.46 -3.10
N THR A 148 5.34 -12.63 -2.23
CA THR A 148 6.65 -12.00 -2.47
C THR A 148 7.77 -13.02 -2.49
N ALA A 149 7.84 -13.91 -1.48
CA ALA A 149 8.86 -14.95 -1.41
C ALA A 149 8.76 -15.93 -2.59
N GLU A 150 7.54 -16.30 -2.99
CA GLU A 150 7.31 -17.12 -4.17
C GLU A 150 7.88 -16.46 -5.44
N LEU A 151 7.62 -15.16 -5.62
CA LEU A 151 8.11 -14.41 -6.78
C LEU A 151 9.65 -14.32 -6.78
N GLU A 152 10.28 -14.12 -5.61
CA GLU A 152 11.73 -14.14 -5.45
C GLU A 152 12.31 -15.51 -5.87
N HIS A 153 11.74 -16.61 -5.40
CA HIS A 153 12.16 -17.96 -5.79
C HIS A 153 11.97 -18.23 -7.30
N GLN A 154 10.92 -17.72 -7.92
CA GLN A 154 10.73 -17.84 -9.38
C GLN A 154 11.76 -17.01 -10.16
N ILE A 155 12.11 -15.82 -9.69
CA ILE A 155 13.16 -14.99 -10.29
C ILE A 155 14.52 -15.69 -10.15
N GLU A 156 14.84 -16.22 -8.98
CA GLU A 156 16.08 -16.96 -8.72
C GLU A 156 16.18 -18.24 -9.57
N ALA A 157 15.08 -18.99 -9.70
CA ALA A 157 15.01 -20.19 -10.52
C ALA A 157 15.16 -19.89 -12.03
N ASN A 158 14.54 -18.81 -12.52
CA ASN A 158 14.68 -18.37 -13.90
C ASN A 158 16.08 -17.81 -14.20
N THR A 159 16.73 -17.16 -13.22
CA THR A 159 18.10 -16.65 -13.37
C THR A 159 19.13 -17.78 -13.45
N HIS A 160 18.85 -18.94 -12.85
CA HIS A 160 19.69 -20.15 -12.96
C HIS A 160 19.37 -21.02 -14.20
N SER A 161 18.31 -20.69 -14.93
CA SER A 161 17.88 -21.34 -16.17
C SER A 161 18.09 -20.41 -17.39
N GLY A 162 19.33 -19.97 -17.60
CA GLY A 162 19.87 -19.48 -18.88
C GLY A 162 18.98 -18.56 -19.74
N GLY A 163 19.13 -17.25 -19.57
CA GLY A 163 18.71 -16.25 -20.56
C GLY A 163 19.10 -14.83 -20.14
N THR A 164 20.17 -14.30 -20.72
CA THR A 164 20.62 -12.91 -20.54
C THR A 164 19.49 -11.93 -20.92
N SER A 165 18.87 -11.28 -19.94
CA SER A 165 18.08 -10.07 -20.19
C SER A 165 19.05 -8.90 -20.17
N THR A 166 19.47 -8.49 -21.35
CA THR A 166 20.18 -7.22 -21.58
C THR A 166 19.39 -6.10 -20.92
N ILE A 167 20.07 -5.29 -20.13
CA ILE A 167 19.59 -4.01 -19.60
C ILE A 167 19.15 -3.17 -20.81
N ILE A 168 17.86 -2.87 -20.90
CA ILE A 168 17.38 -1.85 -21.83
C ILE A 168 17.49 -0.54 -21.06
N GLU A 169 18.56 0.21 -21.36
CA GLU A 169 18.65 1.63 -21.04
C GLU A 169 17.49 2.34 -21.74
N GLU A 170 16.66 3.04 -20.98
CA GLU A 170 15.64 3.93 -21.50
C GLU A 170 16.35 5.16 -22.11
N GLU A 171 16.47 5.20 -23.44
CA GLU A 171 16.80 6.44 -24.16
C GLU A 171 15.51 7.22 -24.42
N GLU A 172 15.46 8.44 -23.87
CA GLU A 172 14.51 9.49 -24.21
C GLU A 172 14.71 9.93 -25.67
N GLU A 173 13.65 9.93 -26.49
CA GLU A 173 13.61 10.76 -27.69
C GLU A 173 12.35 11.63 -27.76
N GLU A 174 12.58 12.93 -27.63
CA GLU A 174 11.64 14.00 -27.95
C GLU A 174 11.49 14.21 -29.46
N SER A 175 10.24 14.32 -29.89
CA SER A 175 9.71 15.15 -30.99
C SER A 175 10.03 14.78 -32.46
N SER A 176 8.98 14.61 -33.25
CA SER A 176 8.67 15.57 -34.33
C SER A 176 7.34 15.27 -35.01
N ALA A 177 6.59 16.35 -35.25
CA ALA A 177 5.37 16.37 -36.03
C ALA A 177 5.64 16.10 -37.52
N LYS A 178 4.73 15.40 -38.20
CA LYS A 178 4.28 15.76 -39.56
C LYS A 178 2.97 15.09 -39.97
N ASP A 179 2.13 15.97 -40.48
CA ASP A 179 0.82 15.85 -41.12
C ASP A 179 0.80 14.91 -42.34
N SER A 180 -0.28 14.14 -42.52
CA SER A 180 -0.87 13.82 -43.84
C SER A 180 -2.25 13.13 -43.73
N LYS A 181 -3.28 13.86 -44.18
CA LYS A 181 -4.67 13.48 -44.46
C LYS A 181 -4.85 12.20 -45.31
N SER A 182 -5.90 11.42 -45.01
CA SER A 182 -7.00 11.11 -45.95
C SER A 182 -8.22 10.50 -45.22
N LYS A 183 -9.43 10.78 -45.74
CA LYS A 183 -10.77 10.65 -45.11
C LYS A 183 -11.52 9.35 -45.56
N PRO A 184 -12.87 9.22 -45.42
CA PRO A 184 -13.56 8.52 -44.33
C PRO A 184 -14.45 7.36 -44.85
N VAL A 185 -14.97 6.51 -43.96
CA VAL A 185 -16.18 5.71 -44.27
C VAL A 185 -17.15 5.77 -43.10
N GLU A 186 -18.37 6.19 -43.42
CA GLU A 186 -19.56 6.35 -42.57
C GLU A 186 -20.26 5.02 -42.23
N GLU A 187 -21.33 5.18 -41.44
CA GLU A 187 -22.41 4.25 -41.04
C GLU A 187 -22.14 3.44 -39.75
N LYS A 188 -23.00 3.44 -38.72
CA LYS A 188 -24.36 3.99 -38.57
C LYS A 188 -24.73 4.05 -37.09
N VAL A 189 -25.36 5.16 -36.71
CA VAL A 189 -25.95 5.41 -35.40
C VAL A 189 -27.18 4.52 -35.18
N THR A 190 -27.27 3.84 -34.03
CA THR A 190 -28.56 3.58 -33.38
C THR A 190 -28.48 3.92 -31.90
N SER A 191 -29.53 4.57 -31.45
CA SER A 191 -29.75 5.28 -30.21
C SER A 191 -30.31 4.40 -29.09
N ALA A 192 -29.81 4.54 -27.86
CA ALA A 192 -30.60 4.42 -26.63
C ALA A 192 -29.85 5.02 -25.42
N SER A 193 -30.55 5.85 -24.65
CA SER A 193 -30.09 6.45 -23.37
C SER A 193 -30.76 5.71 -22.18
N PRO A 194 -30.61 6.13 -20.90
CA PRO A 194 -29.81 5.39 -19.93
C PRO A 194 -30.59 5.00 -18.66
N SER A 195 -30.51 3.76 -18.23
CA SER A 195 -30.78 3.37 -16.84
C SER A 195 -30.38 1.93 -16.65
N ASP A 196 -29.41 1.67 -15.78
CA ASP A 196 -29.56 0.67 -14.73
C ASP A 196 -28.34 0.73 -13.80
N LYS A 197 -28.60 1.02 -12.53
CA LYS A 197 -27.65 0.89 -11.44
C LYS A 197 -27.28 -0.60 -11.35
N ALA A 198 -26.09 -0.96 -11.80
CA ALA A 198 -25.58 -2.32 -11.65
C ALA A 198 -25.22 -2.56 -10.17
N GLU A 199 -26.18 -3.10 -9.44
CA GLU A 199 -25.99 -3.69 -8.12
C GLU A 199 -25.10 -4.93 -8.26
N PHE A 200 -23.94 -4.92 -7.59
CA PHE A 200 -22.93 -5.98 -7.65
C PHE A 200 -23.48 -7.27 -7.00
N LYS A 201 -23.75 -8.30 -7.81
CA LYS A 201 -24.07 -9.65 -7.31
C LYS A 201 -22.80 -10.36 -6.88
N ALA A 202 -22.76 -10.79 -5.61
CA ALA A 202 -21.72 -11.67 -5.11
C ALA A 202 -21.65 -12.97 -5.94
N PRO A 203 -20.45 -13.44 -6.35
CA PRO A 203 -20.34 -14.66 -7.14
C PRO A 203 -20.72 -15.88 -6.30
N ALA A 204 -21.55 -16.76 -6.88
CA ALA A 204 -21.91 -18.05 -6.30
C ALA A 204 -20.69 -18.97 -6.20
N PRO A 205 -20.63 -19.88 -5.20
CA PRO A 205 -19.53 -20.83 -5.08
C PRO A 205 -19.57 -21.81 -6.26
N VAL A 206 -18.60 -21.67 -7.16
CA VAL A 206 -18.44 -22.55 -8.33
C VAL A 206 -17.65 -23.79 -7.93
N SER A 207 -18.21 -24.94 -8.29
CA SER A 207 -17.71 -26.30 -8.09
C SER A 207 -16.23 -26.47 -8.42
N SER A 208 -15.56 -27.20 -7.53
CA SER A 208 -14.19 -27.69 -7.56
C SER A 208 -13.71 -28.22 -8.92
N THR A 209 -12.75 -27.51 -9.50
CA THR A 209 -11.68 -28.12 -10.29
C THR A 209 -10.38 -27.90 -9.53
N GLU A 210 -9.72 -29.01 -9.22
CA GLU A 210 -8.53 -29.13 -8.38
C GLU A 210 -7.34 -28.46 -9.04
N ASP A 211 -6.92 -27.32 -8.48
CA ASP A 211 -5.52 -26.91 -8.44
C ASP A 211 -5.32 -26.25 -7.07
N GLY A 212 -4.40 -26.79 -6.26
CA GLY A 212 -4.16 -26.39 -4.87
C GLY A 212 -3.59 -24.98 -4.68
N HIS A 213 -3.53 -24.17 -5.74
CA HIS A 213 -2.86 -22.88 -5.78
C HIS A 213 -3.86 -21.74 -5.53
N HIS A 214 -4.36 -21.64 -4.30
CA HIS A 214 -5.20 -20.52 -3.89
C HIS A 214 -4.40 -19.52 -3.05
N TYR A 215 -4.78 -18.25 -3.13
CA TYR A 215 -4.22 -17.16 -2.34
C TYR A 215 -5.27 -16.59 -1.38
N THR A 216 -4.82 -16.12 -0.23
CA THR A 216 -5.64 -15.41 0.75
C THR A 216 -4.89 -14.19 1.28
N TRP A 217 -5.59 -13.33 2.01
CA TRP A 217 -4.99 -12.16 2.64
C TRP A 217 -3.94 -12.59 3.67
N ARG A 218 -2.73 -12.01 3.56
CA ARG A 218 -1.65 -12.24 4.50
C ARG A 218 -2.02 -11.74 5.91
N ILE A 219 -2.64 -10.57 5.98
CA ILE A 219 -3.02 -9.92 7.23
C ILE A 219 -4.54 -9.89 7.34
N ASP A 220 -5.05 -10.42 8.45
CA ASP A 220 -6.44 -10.22 8.85
C ASP A 220 -6.59 -8.84 9.51
N LEU A 221 -6.88 -7.82 8.70
CA LEU A 221 -7.10 -6.46 9.21
C LEU A 221 -8.25 -6.39 10.21
N GLY A 222 -9.21 -7.33 10.19
CA GLY A 222 -10.32 -7.34 11.15
C GLY A 222 -9.84 -7.50 12.59
N LYS A 223 -8.74 -8.24 12.81
CA LYS A 223 -8.13 -8.40 14.14
C LYS A 223 -7.53 -7.12 14.69
N SER A 224 -7.24 -6.14 13.83
CA SER A 224 -6.71 -4.85 14.25
C SER A 224 -7.79 -3.86 14.71
N GLU A 225 -9.07 -4.17 14.49
CA GLU A 225 -10.22 -3.31 14.84
C GLU A 225 -10.16 -2.74 16.27
N PRO A 226 -9.82 -3.52 17.32
CA PRO A 226 -9.79 -2.99 18.68
C PRO A 226 -8.83 -1.80 18.87
N PHE A 227 -7.83 -1.66 18.00
CA PHE A 227 -6.80 -0.63 18.10
C PHE A 227 -7.10 0.61 17.25
N TRP A 228 -8.04 0.55 16.30
CA TRP A 228 -8.28 1.62 15.33
C TRP A 228 -8.59 2.95 15.99
N ARG A 229 -9.48 2.94 17.00
CA ARG A 229 -9.80 4.13 17.80
C ARG A 229 -8.54 4.72 18.44
N GLY A 230 -7.68 3.88 19.03
CA GLY A 230 -6.45 4.33 19.68
C GLY A 230 -5.44 4.96 18.71
N TRP A 231 -5.49 4.60 17.42
CA TRP A 231 -4.66 5.25 16.41
C TRP A 231 -5.07 6.70 16.18
N PHE A 232 -6.37 6.97 16.06
CA PHE A 232 -6.89 8.27 15.62
C PHE A 232 -7.38 9.19 16.74
N GLU A 233 -7.69 8.66 17.93
CA GLU A 233 -8.21 9.46 19.04
C GLU A 233 -7.19 10.50 19.55
N GLY A 234 -7.59 11.77 19.54
CA GLY A 234 -6.74 12.91 19.91
C GLY A 234 -5.61 13.19 18.92
N LEU A 235 -5.65 12.59 17.73
CA LEU A 235 -4.59 12.70 16.73
C LEU A 235 -4.37 14.15 16.27
N SER A 236 -5.43 14.95 16.14
CA SER A 236 -5.29 16.36 15.75
C SER A 236 -4.47 17.15 16.77
N ASN A 237 -4.74 16.96 18.06
CA ASN A 237 -3.98 17.61 19.13
C ASN A 237 -2.53 17.12 19.16
N LYS A 238 -2.30 15.81 19.01
CA LYS A 238 -0.95 15.24 18.98
C LYS A 238 -0.14 15.78 17.80
N PHE A 239 -0.75 15.86 16.61
CA PHE A 239 -0.14 16.41 15.40
C PHE A 239 0.26 17.86 15.62
N LEU A 240 -0.66 18.71 16.11
CA LEU A 240 -0.38 20.12 16.36
C LEU A 240 0.72 20.35 17.40
N SER A 241 0.82 19.47 18.40
CA SER A 241 1.84 19.53 19.47
C SER A 241 3.24 19.07 19.05
N CYS A 242 3.42 18.42 17.90
CA CYS A 242 4.76 18.03 17.46
C CYS A 242 5.60 19.28 17.12
N GLU A 243 6.88 19.33 17.53
CA GLU A 243 7.70 20.54 17.41
C GLU A 243 8.24 20.79 15.99
N VAL A 244 8.34 19.73 15.19
CA VAL A 244 8.89 19.79 13.83
C VAL A 244 7.94 20.51 12.84
N PRO A 245 8.47 21.01 11.71
CA PRO A 245 7.65 21.40 10.57
C PRO A 245 6.69 20.28 10.16
N LYS A 246 5.44 20.66 9.87
CA LYS A 246 4.34 19.73 9.64
C LYS A 246 3.64 20.05 8.32
N MET A 247 3.26 19.01 7.60
CA MET A 247 2.42 19.13 6.41
C MET A 247 1.29 18.11 6.47
N LEU A 248 0.06 18.58 6.27
CA LEU A 248 -1.12 17.75 6.10
C LEU A 248 -1.53 17.80 4.63
N LEU A 249 -1.52 16.66 3.96
CA LEU A 249 -1.94 16.50 2.57
C LEU A 249 -3.30 15.79 2.56
N LEU A 250 -4.33 16.48 2.08
CA LEU A 250 -5.66 15.89 1.91
C LEU A 250 -5.90 15.67 0.42
N ALA A 251 -6.26 14.45 0.03
CA ALA A 251 -6.67 14.18 -1.33
C ALA A 251 -8.11 14.73 -1.49
N GLY A 252 -8.25 15.82 -2.25
CA GLY A 252 -9.57 16.32 -2.63
C GLY A 252 -10.32 15.30 -3.48
N VAL A 253 -11.62 15.13 -3.19
CA VAL A 253 -12.55 14.32 -3.99
C VAL A 253 -13.04 15.12 -5.19
#